data_AF-A0A150RYE6-F1
#
_entry.id   AF-A0A150RYE6-F1
#
_cell.length_a   1.000
_cell.length_b   1.000
_cell.length_c   1.000
_cell.angle_alpha   90.00
_cell.angle_beta   90.00
_cell.angle_gamma   90.00
#
_symmetry.space_group_name_H-M   'P 1'
#
loop_
_entity.id
_entity.type
_entity.pdbx_description
1 polymer ?
#
loop_
_entity_poly.entity_id
_entity_poly.type
_entity_poly.pdbx_seq_one_letter_code
_entity_poly.pdbx_strand_id
1 'polypeptide(L)' 'MARDIAADPGSAPRLLRTYEDTPFYARSLAAATFGGKPATVVHEALSLDRFVSPWVQLLLPFRMRRAR' A
#
# COMPACT_ATOMS: atom_id res chain seq x y z
N MET A 1 -2.63 1.36 10.55
CA MET A 1 -1.90 1.87 9.37
C MET A 1 -2.91 2.63 8.54
N ALA A 2 -2.87 3.95 8.60
CA ALA A 2 -3.69 4.77 7.73
C ALA A 2 -3.28 4.49 6.27
N ARG A 3 -4.27 4.41 5.38
CA ARG A 3 -4.07 4.12 3.95
C ARG A 3 -4.45 5.37 3.17
N ASP A 4 -3.64 6.41 3.31
CA ASP A 4 -3.87 7.70 2.65
C ASP A 4 -3.38 7.65 1.21
N ILE A 5 -4.32 7.78 0.27
CA ILE A 5 -4.02 7.80 -1.16
C ILE A 5 -3.82 9.25 -1.58
N ALA A 6 -2.63 9.58 -2.07
CA ALA A 6 -2.39 10.87 -2.70
C ALA A 6 -3.26 11.01 -3.95
N ALA A 7 -3.99 12.12 -4.04
CA ALA A 7 -4.84 12.48 -5.16
C ALA A 7 -5.02 14.01 -5.21
N ASP A 8 -5.62 14.52 -6.28
CA ASP A 8 -5.91 15.94 -6.39
C ASP A 8 -6.77 16.46 -5.22
N PRO A 9 -6.56 17.70 -4.75
CA PRO A 9 -7.37 18.30 -3.69
C PRO A 9 -8.86 18.30 -4.03
N GLY A 10 -9.71 17.95 -3.05
CA GLY A 10 -11.16 17.85 -3.24
C GLY A 10 -11.64 16.63 -4.02
N SER A 11 -10.73 15.78 -4.51
CA SER A 11 -11.08 14.46 -5.04
C SER A 11 -11.21 13.42 -3.92
N ALA A 12 -12.04 12.40 -4.15
CA ALA A 12 -12.25 11.30 -3.21
C ALA A 12 -11.62 10.00 -3.78
N PRO A 13 -10.32 9.74 -3.52
CA PRO A 13 -9.69 8.51 -3.99
C PRO A 13 -10.33 7.28 -3.30
N ARG A 14 -10.42 6.18 -4.03
CA ARG A 14 -11.07 4.95 -3.56
C ARG A 14 -10.21 3.72 -3.85
N LEU A 15 -10.05 2.86 -2.84
CA LEU A 15 -9.52 1.52 -3.02
C LEU A 15 -10.47 0.67 -3.87
N LEU A 16 -9.96 0.08 -4.94
CA LEU A 16 -10.70 -0.80 -5.83
C LEU A 16 -10.45 -2.27 -5.48
N ARG A 17 -9.19 -2.65 -5.29
CA ARG A 17 -8.78 -4.04 -5.04
C ARG A 17 -7.48 -4.09 -4.27
N THR A 18 -7.36 -4.98 -3.30
CA THR A 18 -6.08 -5.25 -2.63
C THR A 18 -5.36 -6.40 -3.33
N TYR A 19 -4.08 -6.21 -3.64
CA TYR A 19 -3.20 -7.22 -4.23
C TYR A 19 -2.35 -7.92 -3.17
N GLU A 20 -1.79 -7.14 -2.25
CA GLU A 20 -0.96 -7.67 -1.16
C GLU A 20 -1.39 -7.03 0.16
N ASP A 21 -1.54 -7.86 1.19
CA ASP A 21 -1.85 -7.43 2.55
C ASP A 21 -0.98 -8.22 3.54
N THR A 22 0.16 -7.64 3.90
CA THR A 22 1.14 -8.23 4.81
C THR A 22 1.20 -7.45 6.12
N PRO A 23 1.87 -7.96 7.17
CA PRO A 23 1.88 -7.31 8.48
C PRO A 23 2.41 -5.86 8.50
N PHE A 24 3.27 -5.48 7.55
CA PHE A 24 3.89 -4.15 7.48
C PHE A 24 3.80 -3.46 6.11
N TYR A 25 3.47 -4.20 5.05
CA TYR A 25 3.36 -3.70 3.68
C TYR A 25 2.02 -4.10 3.06
N ALA A 26 1.39 -3.17 2.36
CA ALA A 26 0.19 -3.44 1.60
C ALA A 26 0.26 -2.76 0.21
N ARG A 27 -0.22 -3.48 -0.81
CA ARG A 27 -0.32 -3.00 -2.19
C ARG A 27 -1.75 -3.17 -2.68
N SER A 28 -2.33 -2.10 -3.19
CA SER A 28 -3.72 -2.10 -3.69
C SER A 28 -3.85 -1.30 -4.98
N LEU A 29 -4.84 -1.63 -5.79
CA LEU A 29 -5.35 -0.81 -6.88
C LEU A 29 -6.32 0.22 -6.33
N ALA A 30 -6.19 1.47 -6.75
CA ALA A 30 -7.07 2.56 -6.39
C ALA A 30 -7.50 3.36 -7.62
N ALA A 31 -8.68 3.96 -7.55
CA ALA A 31 -9.10 5.04 -8.44
C ALA A 31 -8.78 6.37 -7.77
N ALA A 32 -8.15 7.27 -8.51
CA ALA A 32 -7.80 8.61 -8.05
C ALA A 32 -7.86 9.61 -9.21
N THR A 33 -7.90 10.90 -8.90
CA THR A 33 -7.84 11.96 -9.90
C THR A 33 -6.48 12.64 -9.81
N PHE A 34 -5.83 12.82 -10.97
CA PHE A 34 -4.57 13.53 -11.10
C PHE A 34 -4.65 14.53 -12.26
N GLY A 35 -4.35 15.80 -11.99
CA GLY A 35 -4.47 16.88 -12.97
C GLY A 35 -5.89 16.98 -13.56
N GLY A 36 -6.92 16.74 -12.76
CA GLY A 36 -8.33 16.75 -13.15
C GLY A 36 -8.78 15.56 -14.01
N LYS A 37 -7.91 14.56 -14.22
CA LYS A 37 -8.23 13.36 -15.02
C LYS A 37 -8.36 12.12 -14.14
N PRO A 38 -9.36 11.26 -14.37
CA PRO A 38 -9.48 9.99 -13.66
C PRO A 38 -8.32 9.07 -14.06
N ALA A 39 -7.71 8.42 -13.08
CA ALA A 39 -6.62 7.48 -13.25
C ALA A 39 -6.83 6.26 -12.35
N THR A 40 -6.35 5.11 -12.82
CA THR A 40 -6.18 3.92 -11.99
C THR A 40 -4.72 3.86 -11.57
N VAL A 41 -4.48 3.78 -10.25
CA VAL A 41 -3.14 3.82 -9.68
C VAL A 41 -2.91 2.63 -8.76
N VAL A 42 -1.63 2.26 -8.62
CA VAL A 42 -1.20 1.35 -7.57
C VAL A 42 -0.86 2.18 -6.34
N HIS A 43 -1.54 1.90 -5.24
CA HIS A 43 -1.28 2.50 -3.93
C HIS A 43 -0.51 1.51 -3.07
N GLU A 44 0.68 1.93 -2.65
CA GLU A 44 1.56 1.18 -1.76
C GLU A 44 1.64 1.89 -0.42
N ALA A 45 1.48 1.13 0.65
CA ALA A 45 1.58 1.63 2.00
C ALA A 45 2.56 0.76 2.79
N LEU A 46 3.41 1.40 3.60
CA LEU A 46 4.45 0.76 4.42
C LEU A 46 4.40 1.30 5.85
N SER A 47 4.40 0.41 6.84
CA SER A 47 4.52 0.78 8.26
C SER A 47 5.90 0.39 8.78
N LEU A 48 6.75 1.39 8.99
CA LEU A 48 8.11 1.19 9.51
C LEU A 48 8.09 0.76 10.98
N ASP A 49 7.15 1.26 11.79
CA ASP A 49 6.99 0.83 13.19
C ASP A 49 6.69 -0.68 13.29
N ARG A 50 5.86 -1.19 12.38
CA ARG A 50 5.60 -2.63 12.30
C ARG A 50 6.78 -3.37 11.71
N PHE A 51 7.44 -2.80 10.72
CA PHE A 51 8.62 -3.41 10.11
C PHE A 51 9.73 -3.67 11.15
N VAL A 52 10.00 -2.73 12.07
CA VAL A 52 11.05 -2.90 13.09
C VAL A 52 10.69 -3.93 14.18
N SER A 53 9.45 -4.40 14.24
CA SER A 53 9.03 -5.41 15.21
C SER A 53 9.72 -6.76 14.94
N PRO A 54 10.37 -7.39 15.94
CA PRO A 54 11.09 -8.66 15.76
C PRO A 54 10.23 -9.79 15.18
N TRP A 55 8.95 -9.86 15.56
CA TRP A 55 8.04 -10.89 15.02
C TRP A 55 7.72 -10.64 13.54
N VAL A 56 7.62 -9.38 13.11
CA VAL A 56 7.42 -9.06 11.70
C VAL A 56 8.67 -9.41 10.88
N GLN A 57 9.87 -9.10 11.40
CA GLN A 57 11.15 -9.49 10.80
C GLN A 57 11.26 -11.01 10.59
N LEU A 58 10.82 -11.80 11.58
CA LEU A 58 10.84 -13.27 11.50
C LEU A 58 9.84 -13.83 10.48
N LEU A 59 8.79 -13.09 10.12
CA LEU A 59 7.85 -13.48 9.05
C LEU A 59 8.34 -13.15 7.64
N LEU A 60 9.35 -12.28 7.48
CA LEU A 60 9.87 -11.86 6.17
C LEU A 60 10.25 -13.03 5.24
N PRO A 61 10.96 -14.09 5.70
CA PRO A 61 11.35 -15.20 4.81
C PRO A 61 10.15 -15.93 4.19
N PHE A 62 9.00 -15.93 4.87
CA PHE A 62 7.81 -16.67 4.44
C PHE A 62 6.83 -15.82 3.63
N ARG A 63 6.84 -14.50 3.85
CA ARG A 63 5.89 -13.55 3.25
C ARG A 63 6.48 -12.77 2.09
N MET A 64 7.80 -12.72 1.95
CA MET A 64 8.48 -12.06 0.84
C MET A 64 9.36 -13.05 0.09
N ARG A 65 9.18 -13.11 -1.23
CA ARG A 65 10.09 -13.83 -2.12
C ARG A 65 11.38 -13.00 -2.20
N ARG A 66 12.43 -13.43 -1.51
CA ARG A 66 13.76 -12.82 -1.65
C ARG A 66 14.21 -13.02 -3.09
N ALA A 67 14.45 -11.93 -3.81
CA ALA A 67 15.20 -12.01 -5.05
C ALA A 67 16.59 -12.56 -4.69
N ARG A 68 16.99 -13.64 -5.36
CA ARG A 68 18.32 -14.23 -5.20
C ARG A 68 19.33 -13.40 -5.96
#